data_AF-A0A3N7JM77-F1
#
_entry.id   AF-A0A3N7JM77-F1
#
_cell.length_a   1.000
_cell.length_b   1.000
_cell.length_c   1.000
_cell.angle_alpha   90.00
_cell.angle_beta   90.00
_cell.angle_gamma   90.00
#
_symmetry.space_group_name_H-M   'P 1'
#
loop_
_entity.id
_entity.type
_entity.pdbx_description
1 polymer ?
#
loop_
_entity_poly.entity_id
_entity_poly.type
_entity_poly.pdbx_seq_one_letter_code
_entity_poly.pdbx_strand_id
1 'polypeptide(L)'
;MRTLLGNTFPPAYVRRECNITMISLEQAREILEGGFASFWGHENTVRAVSDYLKMEVPYNRESVRLDDENFPSFDGKSHKEVVVISPTYKDPAFRPKVGVEVTPEEICSWHCQLWTFI
;
A
#
# COMPACT_ATOMS: atom_id res chain seq x y z
N MET A 1 13.06 1.52 9.82
CA MET A 1 12.02 1.55 8.78
C MET A 1 10.68 1.68 9.48
N ARG A 2 9.94 2.76 9.25
CA ARG A 2 8.70 3.06 10.01
C ARG A 2 7.42 2.79 9.23
N THR A 3 7.54 2.59 7.92
CA THR A 3 6.42 2.67 6.98
C THR A 3 6.23 1.35 6.25
N LEU A 4 4.97 0.95 6.05
CA LEU A 4 4.59 -0.12 5.13
C LEU A 4 4.01 0.47 3.85
N LEU A 5 4.17 -0.24 2.73
CA LEU A 5 3.56 0.09 1.44
C LEU A 5 2.64 -1.05 0.97
N GLY A 6 1.38 -0.71 0.73
CA GLY A 6 0.29 -1.63 0.40
C GLY A 6 -0.59 -1.11 -0.73
N ASN A 7 -1.24 -2.00 -1.47
CA ASN A 7 -2.32 -1.62 -2.39
C ASN A 7 -3.66 -1.49 -1.64
N THR A 8 -3.74 -2.13 -0.47
CA THR A 8 -4.83 -2.01 0.50
C THR A 8 -4.27 -2.29 1.89
N PHE A 9 -4.87 -1.73 2.93
CA PHE A 9 -4.63 -2.14 4.31
C PHE A 9 -5.96 -2.58 4.93
N PRO A 10 -6.07 -3.81 5.48
CA PRO A 10 -7.35 -4.30 5.99
C PRO A 10 -7.84 -3.43 7.16
N PRO A 11 -9.03 -2.78 7.07
CA PRO A 11 -9.58 -2.04 8.21
C PRO A 11 -9.80 -2.92 9.44
N ALA A 12 -10.01 -4.23 9.21
CA ALA A 12 -10.09 -5.24 10.25
C ALA A 12 -8.80 -5.35 11.09
N TYR A 13 -7.68 -4.76 10.71
CA TYR A 13 -6.44 -4.71 11.49
C TYR A 13 -6.28 -3.40 12.28
N VAL A 14 -7.17 -2.42 12.11
CA VAL A 14 -7.15 -1.23 12.96
C VAL A 14 -7.67 -1.59 14.35
N ARG A 15 -6.78 -1.55 15.34
CA ARG A 15 -7.05 -1.86 16.75
C ARG A 15 -6.68 -0.71 17.70
N ARG A 16 -6.23 0.39 17.12
CA ARG A 16 -5.83 1.64 17.80
C ARG A 16 -6.39 2.82 17.04
N GLU A 17 -6.28 4.00 17.64
CA GLU A 17 -6.56 5.24 16.92
C GLU A 17 -5.64 5.34 15.69
N CYS A 18 -6.26 5.62 14.54
CA CYS A 18 -5.58 5.70 13.27
C CYS A 18 -6.13 6.89 12.49
N ASN A 19 -5.24 7.80 12.10
CA ASN A 19 -5.57 8.90 11.21
C ASN A 19 -5.34 8.45 9.77
N ILE A 20 -6.35 8.60 8.92
CA ILE A 20 -6.26 8.33 7.48
C ILE A 20 -6.33 9.67 6.76
N THR A 21 -5.28 10.01 6.03
CA THR A 21 -5.21 11.24 5.24
C THR A 21 -4.99 10.93 3.77
N MET A 22 -5.65 11.71 2.93
CA MET A 22 -5.37 11.73 1.50
C MET A 22 -4.06 12.47 1.26
N ILE A 23 -3.15 11.85 0.52
CA ILE A 23 -1.84 12.45 0.19
C ILE A 23 -1.63 12.50 -1.32
N SER A 24 -0.81 13.43 -1.77
CA SER A 24 -0.35 13.46 -3.17
C SER A 24 0.68 12.37 -3.43
N LEU A 25 0.97 12.14 -4.71
CA LEU A 25 2.04 11.23 -5.12
C LEU A 25 3.41 11.69 -4.63
N GLU A 26 3.66 13.00 -4.67
CA GLU A 26 4.90 13.61 -4.20
C GLU A 26 5.09 13.34 -2.71
N GLN A 27 4.05 13.57 -1.90
CA GLN A 27 4.08 13.28 -0.48
C GLN A 27 4.31 11.79 -0.20
N ALA A 28 3.68 10.90 -0.99
CA ALA A 28 3.91 9.46 -0.86
C ALA A 28 5.39 9.12 -1.12
N ARG A 29 6.01 9.69 -2.16
CA ARG A 29 7.43 9.50 -2.45
C ARG A 29 8.31 9.99 -1.31
N GLU A 30 8.09 11.20 -0.82
CA GLU A 30 8.86 11.79 0.30
C GLU A 30 8.83 10.91 1.55
N ILE A 31 7.67 10.35 1.90
CA ILE A 31 7.53 9.42 3.03
C ILE A 31 8.32 8.13 2.77
N LEU A 32 8.19 7.57 1.57
CA LEU A 32 8.81 6.29 1.20
C LEU A 32 10.33 6.39 1.02
N GLU A 33 10.89 7.57 0.73
CA GLU A 33 12.35 7.82 0.71
C GLU A 33 13.01 7.55 2.07
N GLY A 34 12.27 7.65 3.18
CA GLY A 34 12.71 7.23 4.51
C GLY A 34 12.86 5.71 4.70
N GLY A 35 12.51 4.92 3.68
CA GLY A 35 12.53 3.48 3.66
C GLY A 35 11.21 2.84 4.11
N PHE A 36 10.81 1.77 3.43
CA PHE A 36 9.54 1.08 3.65
C PHE A 36 9.64 -0.42 3.42
N ALA A 37 8.75 -1.19 4.04
CA ALA A 37 8.50 -2.58 3.66
C ALA A 37 7.29 -2.64 2.74
N SER A 38 7.42 -3.32 1.60
CA SER A 38 6.29 -3.64 0.73
C SER A 38 5.63 -4.93 1.18
N PHE A 39 4.30 -4.98 1.15
CA PHE A 39 3.52 -6.21 1.32
C PHE A 39 2.62 -6.48 0.09
N TRP A 40 3.07 -6.07 -1.08
CA TRP A 40 2.32 -6.23 -2.33
C TRP A 40 2.36 -7.67 -2.85
N GLY A 41 1.17 -8.24 -3.04
CA GLY A 41 1.00 -9.64 -3.45
C GLY A 41 0.95 -9.92 -4.95
N HIS A 42 1.04 -8.90 -5.82
CA HIS A 42 0.86 -9.03 -7.28
C HIS A 42 1.98 -8.33 -8.07
N GLU A 43 2.81 -9.08 -8.79
CA GLU A 43 4.01 -8.59 -9.51
C GLU A 43 3.68 -7.55 -10.59
N ASN A 44 2.60 -7.78 -11.35
CA ASN A 44 2.11 -6.87 -12.37
C ASN A 44 1.73 -5.50 -11.79
N THR A 45 1.05 -5.50 -10.64
CA THR A 45 0.72 -4.25 -9.94
C THR A 45 2.00 -3.57 -9.44
N VAL A 46 2.93 -4.33 -8.84
CA VAL A 46 4.23 -3.82 -8.37
C VAL A 46 4.96 -3.06 -9.46
N ARG A 47 5.10 -3.64 -10.66
CA ARG A 47 5.73 -2.92 -11.78
C ARG A 47 5.03 -1.59 -12.09
N ALA A 48 3.69 -1.62 -12.20
CA ALA A 48 2.92 -0.42 -12.53
C ALA A 48 3.07 0.70 -11.48
N VAL A 49 3.12 0.35 -10.18
CA VAL A 49 3.35 1.36 -9.14
C VAL A 49 4.79 1.82 -9.10
N SER A 50 5.76 0.94 -9.36
CA SER A 50 7.16 1.35 -9.40
C SER A 50 7.36 2.42 -10.48
N ASP A 51 6.74 2.21 -11.64
CA ASP A 51 6.74 3.19 -12.72
C ASP A 51 6.01 4.49 -12.36
N TYR A 52 4.92 4.39 -11.58
CA TYR A 52 4.16 5.56 -11.11
C TYR A 52 4.92 6.35 -10.04
N LEU A 53 5.49 5.66 -9.05
CA LEU A 53 6.30 6.25 -7.97
C LEU A 53 7.69 6.67 -8.44
N LYS A 54 8.17 6.20 -9.59
CA LYS A 54 9.57 6.38 -10.02
C LYS A 54 10.56 5.84 -8.98
N MET A 55 10.18 4.76 -8.32
CA MET A 55 11.00 4.07 -7.32
C MET A 55 10.79 2.56 -7.42
N GLU A 56 11.80 1.77 -7.07
CA GLU A 56 11.65 0.32 -7.01
C GLU A 56 10.77 -0.06 -5.81
N VAL A 57 9.66 -0.77 -6.08
CA VAL A 57 8.81 -1.35 -5.04
C VAL A 57 9.07 -2.85 -5.07
N PRO A 58 9.54 -3.47 -3.97
CA PRO A 58 9.76 -4.90 -3.96
C PRO A 58 8.43 -5.65 -3.98
N TYR A 59 8.37 -6.74 -4.73
CA TYR A 59 7.30 -7.72 -4.61
C TYR A 59 7.48 -8.50 -3.30
N ASN A 60 6.44 -8.57 -2.49
CA ASN A 60 6.44 -9.41 -1.30
C ASN A 60 5.00 -9.75 -0.87
N ARG A 61 4.63 -11.02 -1.04
CA ARG A 61 3.28 -11.54 -0.74
C ARG A 61 3.10 -11.97 0.71
N GLU A 62 4.04 -11.66 1.59
CA GLU A 62 3.86 -11.91 3.02
C GLU A 62 2.68 -11.13 3.58
N SER A 63 2.00 -11.75 4.53
CA SER A 63 0.84 -11.13 5.18
C SER A 63 1.29 -10.21 6.31
N VAL A 64 0.82 -8.97 6.29
CA VAL A 64 0.92 -8.08 7.44
C VAL A 64 0.18 -8.70 8.63
N ARG A 65 0.72 -8.49 9.84
CA ARG A 65 0.14 -8.94 11.11
C ARG A 65 0.00 -7.74 12.04
N LEU A 66 -0.50 -7.97 13.25
CA LEU A 66 -0.38 -7.02 14.34
C LEU A 66 0.66 -7.54 15.33
N ASP A 67 1.45 -6.63 15.91
CA ASP A 67 2.31 -6.94 17.05
C ASP A 67 1.53 -6.93 18.39
N ASP A 68 2.25 -7.14 19.49
CA ASP A 68 1.68 -7.17 20.84
C ASP A 68 1.12 -5.80 21.29
N GLU A 69 1.57 -4.72 20.67
CA GLU A 69 1.09 -3.37 20.91
C GLU A 69 -0.05 -2.97 19.96
N ASN A 70 -0.50 -3.88 19.10
CA ASN A 70 -1.52 -3.69 18.07
C ASN A 70 -1.12 -2.72 16.94
N PHE A 71 0.18 -2.57 16.66
CA PHE A 71 0.66 -1.91 15.45
C PHE A 71 0.79 -2.90 14.29
N PRO A 72 0.65 -2.42 13.02
CA PRO A 72 1.04 -3.20 11.86
C PRO A 72 2.45 -3.76 11.99
N SER A 73 2.61 -5.06 11.75
CA SER A 73 3.88 -5.76 11.80
C SER A 73 4.16 -6.54 10.52
N PHE A 74 5.38 -6.44 10.03
CA PHE A 74 5.85 -7.11 8.83
C PHE A 74 7.31 -7.54 9.03
N ASP A 75 7.66 -8.78 8.66
CA ASP A 75 9.01 -9.33 8.89
C ASP A 75 9.50 -9.13 10.35
N GLY A 76 8.60 -9.33 11.31
CA GLY A 76 8.88 -9.17 12.75
C GLY A 76 9.14 -7.73 13.21
N LYS A 77 8.94 -6.73 12.34
CA LYS A 77 9.14 -5.31 12.66
C LYS A 77 7.81 -4.59 12.76
N SER A 78 7.68 -3.71 13.74
CA SER A 78 6.50 -2.87 13.94
C SER A 78 6.57 -1.59 13.13
N HIS A 79 5.43 -1.17 12.59
CA HIS A 79 5.29 0.01 11.74
C HIS A 79 4.16 0.90 12.27
N LYS A 80 4.40 2.21 12.29
CA LYS A 80 3.41 3.20 12.74
C LYS A 80 2.69 3.88 11.58
N GLU A 81 3.19 3.67 10.38
CA GLU A 81 2.69 4.29 9.16
C GLU A 81 2.43 3.23 8.11
N VAL A 82 1.32 3.38 7.39
CA VAL A 82 1.02 2.57 6.21
C VAL A 82 0.65 3.53 5.09
N VAL A 83 1.45 3.51 4.02
CA VAL A 83 1.11 4.16 2.76
C VAL A 83 0.32 3.17 1.93
N VAL A 84 -0.91 3.53 1.60
CA VAL A 84 -1.79 2.74 0.72
C VAL A 84 -1.86 3.43 -0.64
N ILE A 85 -1.45 2.74 -1.70
CA ILE A 85 -1.55 3.22 -3.08
C ILE A 85 -2.42 2.24 -3.86
N SER A 86 -3.68 2.60 -4.03
CA SER A 86 -4.66 1.76 -4.72
C SER A 86 -4.91 2.29 -6.14
N PRO A 87 -4.97 1.42 -7.16
CA PRO A 87 -5.31 1.83 -8.51
C PRO A 87 -6.77 2.28 -8.59
N THR A 88 -7.02 3.33 -9.38
CA THR A 88 -8.34 3.73 -9.83
C THR A 88 -8.51 3.24 -11.26
N TYR A 89 -9.58 2.51 -11.53
CA TYR A 89 -9.82 1.94 -12.86
C TYR A 89 -10.66 2.85 -13.75
N LYS A 90 -10.60 2.62 -15.07
CA LYS A 90 -11.43 3.34 -16.06
C LYS A 90 -12.92 3.14 -15.84
N ASP A 91 -13.32 1.91 -15.51
CA ASP A 91 -14.69 1.60 -15.06
C ASP A 91 -14.71 1.62 -13.52
N PRO A 92 -15.44 2.55 -12.88
CA PRO A 92 -15.52 2.63 -11.41
C PRO A 92 -16.15 1.40 -10.75
N ALA A 93 -16.96 0.63 -11.48
CA ALA A 93 -17.55 -0.62 -11.01
C ALA A 93 -16.64 -1.83 -11.29
N PHE A 94 -15.48 -1.62 -11.90
CA PHE A 94 -14.56 -2.68 -12.25
C PHE A 94 -14.07 -3.39 -11.00
N ARG A 95 -14.39 -4.69 -10.96
CA ARG A 95 -13.88 -5.61 -9.96
C ARG A 95 -13.17 -6.75 -10.70
N PRO A 96 -11.84 -6.88 -10.57
CA PRO A 96 -11.12 -7.97 -11.18
C PRO A 96 -11.71 -9.30 -10.73
N LYS A 97 -11.91 -10.22 -11.68
CA LYS A 97 -12.26 -11.60 -11.34
C LYS A 97 -11.06 -12.26 -10.68
N VAL A 98 -11.31 -13.23 -9.81
CA VAL A 98 -10.22 -14.03 -9.22
C VAL A 98 -9.40 -14.66 -10.34
N GLY A 99 -8.08 -14.47 -10.29
CA GLY A 99 -7.14 -14.98 -11.30
C GLY A 99 -7.06 -14.14 -12.58
N VAL A 100 -7.80 -13.04 -12.70
CA VAL A 100 -7.64 -12.08 -13.78
C VAL A 100 -6.68 -10.99 -13.32
N GLU A 101 -5.57 -10.87 -14.03
CA GLU A 101 -4.62 -9.78 -13.83
C GLU A 101 -5.16 -8.48 -14.42
N VAL A 102 -4.97 -7.39 -13.69
CA VAL A 102 -5.25 -6.04 -14.18
C VAL A 102 -4.07 -5.58 -15.05
N THR A 103 -4.37 -5.08 -16.24
CA THR A 103 -3.35 -4.48 -17.11
C THR A 103 -3.13 -2.99 -16.76
N PRO A 104 -1.94 -2.42 -17.01
CA PRO A 104 -1.69 -1.01 -16.75
C PRO A 104 -2.66 -0.07 -17.48
N GLU A 105 -3.17 -0.46 -18.65
CA GLU A 105 -4.11 0.32 -19.44
C GLU A 105 -5.51 0.41 -18.82
N GLU A 106 -5.85 -0.48 -17.88
CA GLU A 106 -7.11 -0.45 -17.13
C GLU A 106 -7.06 0.56 -15.97
N ILE A 107 -5.86 0.94 -15.54
CA ILE A 107 -5.62 1.92 -14.47
C ILE A 107 -5.64 3.34 -15.07
N CYS A 108 -6.53 4.19 -14.58
CA CYS A 108 -6.64 5.59 -15.02
C CYS A 108 -5.83 6.56 -14.15
N SER A 109 -5.73 6.25 -12.85
CA SER A 109 -5.04 7.06 -11.84
C SER A 109 -4.76 6.21 -10.62
N TRP A 110 -4.12 6.79 -9.61
CA TRP A 110 -3.85 6.14 -8.35
C TRP A 110 -4.35 7.00 -7.21
N HIS A 111 -4.81 6.34 -6.16
CA HIS A 111 -5.28 6.96 -4.94
C HIS A 111 -4.28 6.64 -3.83
N CYS A 112 -3.71 7.69 -3.22
CA CYS A 112 -2.69 7.56 -2.19
C CYS A 112 -3.25 7.99 -0.83
N GLN A 113 -3.10 7.13 0.17
CA GLN A 113 -3.49 7.39 1.54
C GLN A 113 -2.31 7.17 2.48
N LEU A 114 -2.20 8.00 3.51
CA LEU A 114 -1.34 7.74 4.65
C LEU A 114 -2.21 7.36 5.85
N TRP A 115 -1.91 6.22 6.44
CA TRP A 115 -2.52 5.73 7.67
C TRP A 115 -1.48 5.85 8.78
N THR A 116 -1.76 6.66 9.80
CA THR A 116 -0.86 6.89 10.93
C THR A 116 -1.50 6.38 12.21
N PHE A 117 -0.86 5.40 12.84
CA PHE A 117 -1.31 4.75 14.07
C PHE A 117 -0.70 5.44 15.30
N ILE A 118 -1.54 5.74 16.29
CA ILE A 118 -1.17 6.47 17.53
C ILE A 118 -0.91 5.49 18.68
#